data_AF-A0A173MAA6-F1
#
_entry.id   AF-A0A173MAA6-F1
#
_cell.length_a   1.000
_cell.length_b   1.000
_cell.length_c   1.000
_cell.angle_alpha   90.00
_cell.angle_beta   90.00
_cell.angle_gamma   90.00
#
_symmetry.space_group_name_H-M   'P 1'
#
loop_
_entity.id
_entity.type
_entity.pdbx_description
1 polymer ?
#
loop_
_entity_poly.entity_id
_entity_poly.type
_entity_poly.pdbx_seq_one_letter_code
_entity_poly.pdbx_strand_id
1 'polypeptide(L)' 'MSLEKERIRVDYTREGVPASVQNFRPDIYRDGDVFYCVLGAPPSDNVIAKGATMEEAMLNWDIAYHQKEGK' A
#
# COMPACT_ATOMS: atom_id res chain seq x y z
N MET A 1 -6.17 -24.12 -5.31
CA MET A 1 -6.83 -22.81 -5.13
C MET A 1 -5.82 -21.77 -5.57
N SER A 2 -6.00 -21.17 -6.74
CA SER A 2 -5.20 -20.05 -7.17
C SER A 2 -5.79 -18.81 -6.51
N LEU A 3 -5.10 -18.25 -5.51
CA LEU A 3 -5.47 -16.96 -4.92
C LEU A 3 -5.15 -15.88 -5.96
N GLU A 4 -6.14 -15.50 -6.76
CA GLU A 4 -6.03 -14.37 -7.67
C GLU A 4 -5.98 -13.09 -6.82
N LYS A 5 -4.80 -12.50 -6.71
CA LYS A 5 -4.64 -11.17 -6.11
C LYS A 5 -5.25 -10.16 -7.06
N GLU A 6 -6.35 -9.54 -6.65
CA GLU A 6 -7.00 -8.51 -7.45
C GLU A 6 -6.31 -7.18 -7.20
N ARG A 7 -5.76 -6.55 -8.26
CA ARG A 7 -5.23 -5.18 -8.17
C ARG A 7 -6.40 -4.20 -8.18
N ILE A 8 -6.48 -3.38 -7.15
CA ILE A 8 -7.53 -2.38 -6.98
C ILE A 8 -7.10 -1.07 -7.64
N ARG A 9 -8.03 -0.46 -8.39
CA ARG A 9 -7.85 0.89 -8.90
C ARG A 9 -8.12 1.90 -7.79
N VAL A 10 -7.13 2.74 -7.50
CA VAL A 10 -7.21 3.77 -6.47
C VAL A 10 -7.19 5.15 -7.11
N ASP A 11 -8.08 6.03 -6.63
CA ASP A 11 -7.97 7.46 -6.87
C ASP A 11 -7.07 8.09 -5.79
N TYR A 12 -5.82 8.36 -6.13
CA TYR A 12 -4.84 8.99 -5.23
C TYR A 12 -5.06 10.51 -5.08
N THR A 13 -5.99 11.10 -5.81
CA THR A 13 -6.27 12.55 -5.75
C THR A 13 -7.38 12.91 -4.78
N ARG A 14 -8.09 11.91 -4.23
CA ARG A 14 -9.16 12.12 -3.25
C ARG A 14 -8.61 12.61 -1.91
N GLU A 15 -9.46 13.30 -1.17
CA GLU A 15 -9.17 13.71 0.21
C GLU A 15 -8.94 12.49 1.12
N GLY A 16 -8.04 12.64 2.10
CA GLY A 16 -7.75 11.61 3.11
C GLY A 16 -6.69 10.58 2.71
N VAL A 17 -6.11 10.66 1.50
CA VAL A 17 -4.94 9.84 1.13
C VAL A 17 -3.67 10.46 1.74
N PRO A 18 -2.80 9.69 2.44
CA PRO A 18 -1.54 10.22 2.98
C PRO A 18 -0.64 10.82 1.90
N ALA A 19 0.08 11.91 2.21
CA ALA A 19 0.87 12.64 1.21
C ALA A 19 1.92 11.75 0.52
N SER A 20 2.59 10.85 1.26
CA SER A 20 3.55 9.90 0.67
C SER A 20 2.84 8.96 -0.32
N VAL A 21 1.65 8.46 0.03
CA VAL A 21 0.84 7.58 -0.82
C VAL A 21 0.36 8.31 -2.09
N GLN A 22 0.01 9.60 -2.00
CA GLN A 22 -0.32 10.42 -3.18
C GLN A 22 0.87 10.59 -4.13
N ASN A 23 2.06 10.80 -3.56
CA ASN A 23 3.28 11.04 -4.30
C ASN A 23 3.79 9.78 -5.01
N PHE A 24 3.84 8.65 -4.30
CA PHE A 24 4.45 7.42 -4.80
C PHE A 24 3.46 6.47 -5.48
N ARG A 25 2.15 6.62 -5.21
CA ARG A 25 1.07 5.84 -5.80
C ARG A 25 1.31 4.32 -5.74
N PRO A 26 1.50 3.75 -4.53
CA PRO A 26 1.75 2.33 -4.33
C PRO A 26 0.57 1.48 -4.78
N ASP A 27 0.84 0.30 -5.36
CA ASP A 27 -0.20 -0.61 -5.79
C ASP A 27 -0.98 -1.18 -4.61
N ILE A 28 -2.31 -1.21 -4.75
CA ILE A 28 -3.18 -1.91 -3.81
C ILE A 28 -3.62 -3.24 -4.41
N TYR A 29 -3.46 -4.31 -3.63
CA TYR A 29 -3.98 -5.65 -3.95
C TYR A 29 -4.95 -6.10 -2.86
N ARG A 30 -6.01 -6.83 -3.24
CA ARG A 30 -6.87 -7.54 -2.32
C ARG A 30 -6.59 -9.04 -2.40
N ASP A 31 -6.42 -9.66 -1.24
CA ASP A 31 -6.28 -11.10 -1.07
C ASP A 31 -7.25 -11.54 0.05
N GLY A 32 -8.41 -12.05 -0.35
CA GLY A 32 -9.53 -12.32 0.56
C GLY A 32 -10.01 -11.05 1.27
N ASP A 33 -9.89 -11.04 2.60
CA ASP A 33 -10.31 -9.94 3.47
C ASP A 33 -9.17 -8.98 3.84
N VAL A 34 -8.00 -9.15 3.20
CA VAL A 34 -6.81 -8.33 3.48
C VAL A 34 -6.45 -7.48 2.27
N PHE A 35 -6.18 -6.20 2.52
CA PHE A 35 -5.64 -5.26 1.54
C PHE A 35 -4.14 -5.12 1.75
N TYR A 36 -3.38 -5.13 0.66
CA TYR A 36 -1.94 -4.97 0.63
C TYR A 36 -1.59 -3.70 -0.13
N CYS A 37 -0.75 -2.86 0.45
CA CYS A 37 -0.19 -1.68 -0.16
C CYS A 37 1.30 -1.90 -0.42
N VAL A 38 1.71 -1.81 -1.68
CA VAL A 38 3.02 -2.28 -2.15
C VAL A 38 3.66 -1.23 -3.05
N LEU A 39 4.88 -0.82 -2.72
CA LEU A 39 5.75 -0.08 -3.61
C LEU A 39 7.10 -0.80 -3.73
N GLY A 40 7.62 -0.92 -4.95
CA GLY A 40 8.90 -1.55 -5.22
C GLY A 40 8.82 -3.06 -5.45
N ALA A 41 9.94 -3.64 -5.90
CA ALA A 41 10.08 -5.07 -6.16
C ALA A 41 11.05 -5.71 -5.14
N PRO A 42 10.71 -6.86 -4.52
CA PRO A 42 11.66 -7.61 -3.70
C PRO A 42 12.93 -7.98 -4.50
N PRO A 43 14.11 -8.15 -3.86
CA PRO A 43 14.36 -8.19 -2.42
C PRO A 43 14.85 -6.86 -1.81
N SER A 44 15.04 -5.81 -2.61
CA SER A 44 15.61 -4.54 -2.17
C SER A 44 14.65 -3.39 -2.47
N ASP A 45 14.47 -2.49 -1.51
CA ASP A 45 13.63 -1.30 -1.63
C ASP A 45 12.12 -1.46 -1.79
N ASN A 46 11.57 -2.57 -1.30
CA ASN A 46 10.11 -2.69 -1.14
C ASN A 46 9.62 -2.07 0.18
N VAL A 47 8.52 -1.33 0.12
CA VAL A 47 7.70 -0.99 1.29
C VAL A 47 6.37 -1.70 1.10
N ILE A 48 6.04 -2.60 2.03
CA ILE A 48 4.81 -3.39 2.01
C ILE A 48 4.10 -3.22 3.34
N ALA A 49 2.83 -2.86 3.28
CA ALA A 49 1.95 -2.84 4.44
C ALA A 49 0.59 -3.47 4.10
N LYS A 50 -0.20 -3.74 5.14
CA LYS A 50 -1.51 -4.37 5.00
C LYS A 50 -2.55 -3.75 5.93
N GLY A 51 -3.82 -3.96 5.64
CA GLY A 51 -4.95 -3.54 6.46
C GLY A 51 -6.21 -4.34 6.16
N ALA A 52 -7.20 -4.27 7.05
CA ALA A 52 -8.54 -4.81 6.84
C ALA A 52 -9.35 -3.95 5.85
N THR A 53 -8.97 -2.68 5.67
CA THR A 53 -9.46 -1.80 4.61
C THR A 53 -8.33 -1.28 3.75
N MET A 54 -8.69 -0.77 2.57
CA MET A 54 -7.78 -0.11 1.66
C MET A 54 -7.12 1.13 2.32
N GLU A 55 -7.90 1.93 3.05
CA GLU A 55 -7.43 3.10 3.80
C GLU A 55 -6.40 2.71 4.88
N GLU A 56 -6.66 1.63 5.61
CA GLU A 56 -5.76 1.14 6.64
C GLU A 56 -4.45 0.64 6.03
N ALA A 57 -4.51 -0.06 4.90
CA ALA A 57 -3.32 -0.49 4.18
C ALA A 57 -2.46 0.69 3.70
N MET A 58 -3.10 1.76 3.20
CA MET A 58 -2.40 3.00 2.81
C MET A 58 -1.76 3.70 4.02
N LEU A 59 -2.48 3.81 5.13
CA LEU A 59 -1.95 4.44 6.36
C LEU A 59 -0.76 3.66 6.91
N ASN A 60 -0.87 2.34 7.00
CA ASN A 60 0.23 1.49 7.48
C ASN A 60 1.45 1.56 6.54
N TRP A 61 1.22 1.76 5.23
CA TRP A 61 2.29 1.94 4.26
C TRP A 61 3.02 3.27 4.47
N ASP A 62 2.29 4.37 4.67
CA ASP A 62 2.84 5.70 4.97
C ASP A 62 3.72 5.67 6.22
N ILE A 63 3.26 5.01 7.28
CA ILE A 63 4.02 4.81 8.52
C ILE A 63 5.31 4.02 8.22
N ALA A 64 5.22 2.92 7.47
CA ALA A 64 6.38 2.10 7.14
C ALA A 64 7.40 2.83 6.26
N TYR A 65 6.93 3.66 5.32
CA TYR A 65 7.75 4.51 4.47
C TYR A 65 8.58 5.49 5.31
N HIS A 66 7.93 6.24 6.21
CA HIS A 66 8.62 7.21 7.07
C HIS A 66 9.57 6.56 8.08
N GLN A 67 9.27 5.36 8.58
CA GLN A 67 10.19 4.59 9.43
C GLN A 67 11.44 4.14 8.66
N LYS A 68 11.34 3.94 7.35
CA LYS A 68 12.45 3.55 6.50
C LYS A 68 13.31 4.74 6.07
N GLU A 69 12.70 5.89 5.77
CA GLU A 69 13.43 7.13 5.46
C GLU A 69 14.16 7.73 6.66
N GLY A 70 13.65 7.52 7.88
CA GLY A 70 14.28 8.01 9.11
C GLY A 70 15.47 7.19 9.60
N LYS A 71 15.92 6.18 8.85
CA LYS A 71 17.09 5.35 9.13
C LYS A 71 18.22 5.66 8.15
#